data_AF-A0A8J2MU71-F1
#
_entry.id   AF-A0A8J2MU71-F1
#
_cell.length_a   1.000
_cell.length_b   1.000
_cell.length_c   1.000
_cell.angle_alpha   90.00
_cell.angle_beta   90.00
_cell.angle_gamma   90.00
#
_symmetry.space_group_name_H-M   'P 1'
#
loop_
_entity.id
_entity.type
_entity.pdbx_description
1 polymer ?
#
loop_
_entity_poly.entity_id
_entity_poly.type
_entity_poly.pdbx_seq_one_letter_code
_entity_poly.pdbx_strand_id
1 'polypeptide(L)'
;MKSANFFEKNNKIDKAIQLLAKSKKFVEVLNLIQKYNVPLTEDLAEEITIDKANNDTESERIRILTLEKVGEIAFEQGNYHLATKKFTQAGNKLKAMKALLKSGDTEKICFFAQVSRQRDIYIMAGNYLQSLDWQNQPNILKSIINFYSKAKTMDLLSNFYIACAQVEIDEFQNYEKAIDAFNQAIKCMSQVISPK
;
A
#
# COMPACT_ATOMS: atom_id res chain seq x y z
N MET A 1 -18.97 30.60 -8.21
CA MET A 1 -17.57 30.96 -7.85
C MET A 1 -17.47 32.09 -6.83
N LYS A 2 -18.22 33.20 -6.95
CA LYS A 2 -18.09 34.35 -6.01
C LYS A 2 -18.33 33.99 -4.53
N SER A 3 -19.24 33.06 -4.23
CA SER A 3 -19.58 32.71 -2.84
C SER A 3 -18.57 31.76 -2.16
N ALA A 4 -17.96 30.82 -2.90
CA ALA A 4 -16.93 29.93 -2.33
C ALA A 4 -15.66 30.72 -1.96
N ASN A 5 -15.19 31.59 -2.88
CA ASN A 5 -14.07 32.51 -2.61
C ASN A 5 -14.41 33.49 -1.49
N PHE A 6 -15.68 33.90 -1.35
CA PHE A 6 -16.12 34.72 -0.22
C PHE A 6 -16.02 33.96 1.11
N PHE A 7 -16.46 32.71 1.18
CA PHE A 7 -16.33 31.91 2.41
C PHE A 7 -14.87 31.59 2.74
N GLU A 8 -14.02 31.34 1.74
CA GLU A 8 -12.58 31.18 1.92
C GLU A 8 -11.94 32.45 2.51
N LYS A 9 -12.23 33.63 1.93
CA LYS A 9 -11.76 34.92 2.45
C LYS A 9 -12.25 35.25 3.86
N ASN A 10 -13.37 34.67 4.28
CA ASN A 10 -13.94 34.83 5.62
C ASN A 10 -13.60 33.67 6.57
N ASN A 11 -12.62 32.83 6.23
CA ASN A 11 -12.17 31.69 7.03
C ASN A 11 -13.27 30.66 7.38
N LYS A 12 -14.33 30.58 6.57
CA LYS A 12 -15.44 29.62 6.71
C LYS A 12 -15.26 28.46 5.73
N ILE A 13 -14.15 27.72 5.87
CA ILE A 13 -13.72 26.70 4.91
C ILE A 13 -14.74 25.56 4.76
N ASP A 14 -15.35 25.11 5.86
CA ASP A 14 -16.36 24.03 5.81
C ASP A 14 -17.57 24.39 4.94
N LYS A 15 -18.01 25.66 4.99
CA LYS A 15 -19.12 26.14 4.15
C LYS A 15 -18.70 26.27 2.68
N ALA A 16 -17.44 26.61 2.42
CA ALA A 16 -16.90 26.63 1.06
C ALA A 16 -16.86 25.20 0.49
N ILE A 17 -16.37 24.22 1.26
CA ILE A 17 -16.36 22.80 0.89
C ILE A 17 -17.77 22.29 0.61
N GLN A 18 -18.72 22.50 1.53
CA GLN A 18 -20.11 22.06 1.34
C GLN A 18 -20.76 22.67 0.09
N LEU A 19 -20.51 23.96 -0.17
CA LEU A 19 -21.06 24.64 -1.35
C LEU A 19 -20.47 24.07 -2.66
N LEU A 20 -19.16 23.80 -2.67
CA LEU A 20 -18.47 23.25 -3.83
C LEU A 20 -18.84 21.78 -4.08
N ALA A 21 -18.99 20.98 -3.02
CA ALA A 21 -19.48 19.60 -3.08
C ALA A 21 -20.90 19.54 -3.68
N LYS A 22 -21.82 20.37 -3.18
CA LYS A 22 -23.18 20.52 -3.75
C LYS A 22 -23.18 20.96 -5.22
N SER A 23 -22.15 21.69 -5.64
CA SER A 23 -21.98 22.15 -7.02
C SER A 23 -21.19 21.16 -7.89
N LYS A 24 -20.91 19.94 -7.38
CA LYS A 24 -20.09 18.90 -8.02
C LYS A 24 -18.69 19.33 -8.46
N LYS A 25 -18.13 20.35 -7.81
CA LYS A 25 -16.78 20.89 -8.08
C LYS A 25 -15.73 20.16 -7.24
N PHE A 26 -15.63 18.84 -7.41
CA PHE A 26 -14.88 17.98 -6.50
C PHE A 26 -13.36 18.24 -6.48
N VAL A 27 -12.76 18.57 -7.62
CA VAL A 27 -11.33 18.94 -7.68
C VAL A 27 -11.05 20.19 -6.83
N GLU A 28 -11.94 21.19 -6.86
CA GLU A 28 -11.82 22.40 -6.03
C GLU A 28 -11.97 22.06 -4.54
N VAL A 29 -12.87 21.13 -4.19
CA VAL A 29 -13.01 20.62 -2.81
C VAL A 29 -11.71 20.00 -2.32
N LEU A 30 -11.12 19.07 -3.08
CA LEU A 30 -9.88 18.39 -2.70
C LEU A 30 -8.71 19.38 -2.54
N ASN A 31 -8.63 20.39 -3.40
CA ASN A 31 -7.62 21.45 -3.28
C ASN A 31 -7.78 22.26 -1.99
N LEU A 32 -9.01 22.58 -1.58
CA LEU A 32 -9.25 23.28 -0.31
C LEU A 32 -8.91 22.39 0.89
N ILE A 33 -9.30 21.11 0.86
CA ILE A 33 -8.99 20.13 1.90
C ILE A 33 -7.48 20.05 2.10
N GLN A 34 -6.72 19.93 1.01
CA GLN A 34 -5.26 19.86 1.08
C GLN A 34 -4.64 21.19 1.53
N LYS A 35 -5.07 22.33 0.97
CA LYS A 35 -4.52 23.66 1.28
C LYS A 35 -4.70 24.06 2.75
N TYR A 36 -5.85 23.73 3.33
CA TYR A 36 -6.18 24.10 4.71
C TYR A 36 -6.04 22.93 5.69
N ASN A 37 -5.53 21.79 5.23
CA ASN A 37 -5.40 20.55 6.00
C ASN A 37 -6.69 20.16 6.75
N VAL A 38 -7.84 20.30 6.09
CA VAL A 38 -9.14 19.90 6.66
C VAL A 38 -9.22 18.38 6.64
N PRO A 39 -9.68 17.71 7.73
CA PRO A 39 -9.83 16.26 7.73
C PRO A 39 -10.77 15.77 6.62
N LEU A 40 -10.28 14.86 5.78
CA LEU A 40 -11.08 14.19 4.75
C LEU A 40 -11.87 13.05 5.40
N THR A 41 -13.19 13.21 5.50
CA THR A 41 -14.08 12.18 6.02
C THR A 41 -14.34 11.10 4.97
N GLU A 42 -14.65 9.88 5.41
CA GLU A 42 -14.96 8.78 4.49
C GLU A 42 -16.23 9.09 3.67
N ASP A 43 -17.26 9.67 4.29
CA ASP A 43 -18.50 10.06 3.59
C ASP A 43 -18.22 11.05 2.45
N LEU A 44 -17.38 12.07 2.69
CA LEU A 44 -17.01 13.04 1.66
C LEU A 44 -16.13 12.40 0.58
N ALA A 45 -15.23 11.50 0.96
CA ALA A 45 -14.39 10.76 0.03
C ALA A 45 -15.20 9.80 -0.84
N GLU A 46 -16.29 9.22 -0.34
CA GLU A 46 -17.24 8.45 -1.14
C GLU A 46 -18.05 9.39 -2.04
N GLU A 47 -18.68 10.44 -1.50
CA GLU A 47 -19.49 11.42 -2.26
C GLU A 47 -18.76 11.96 -3.49
N ILE A 48 -17.48 12.33 -3.35
CA ILE A 48 -16.63 12.83 -4.44
C ILE A 48 -16.37 11.80 -5.55
N THR A 49 -16.49 10.51 -5.25
CA THR A 49 -16.05 9.40 -6.11
C THR A 49 -17.18 8.55 -6.68
N ILE A 50 -18.44 8.85 -6.33
CA ILE A 50 -19.62 8.01 -6.64
C ILE A 50 -20.04 8.03 -8.13
N ASP A 51 -19.60 8.99 -8.94
CA ASP A 51 -20.02 9.07 -10.35
C ASP A 51 -19.27 8.03 -11.23
N LYS A 52 -19.69 6.75 -11.20
CA LYS A 52 -19.51 5.83 -12.33
C LYS A 52 -20.48 6.24 -13.42
N ALA A 53 -20.15 7.29 -14.16
CA ALA A 53 -21.03 7.83 -15.18
C ALA A 53 -20.41 7.67 -16.57
N ASN A 54 -21.08 6.80 -17.35
CA ASN A 54 -21.01 6.62 -18.80
C ASN A 54 -19.75 5.93 -19.34
N ASN A 55 -19.94 5.07 -20.35
CA ASN A 55 -18.89 4.34 -21.09
C ASN A 55 -17.99 5.28 -21.92
N ASP A 56 -17.68 6.46 -21.40
CA ASP A 56 -16.79 7.43 -22.01
C ASP A 56 -15.40 7.32 -21.36
N THR A 57 -14.38 7.24 -22.20
CA THR A 57 -12.99 7.01 -21.77
C THR A 57 -12.45 8.20 -20.99
N GLU A 58 -12.88 9.43 -21.31
CA GLU A 58 -12.41 10.63 -20.64
C GLU A 58 -13.01 10.76 -19.23
N SER A 59 -14.29 10.46 -19.09
CA SER A 59 -14.98 10.40 -17.80
C SER A 59 -14.32 9.41 -16.83
N GLU A 60 -13.94 8.21 -17.32
CA GLU A 60 -13.20 7.23 -16.52
C GLU A 60 -11.79 7.71 -16.12
N ARG A 61 -11.07 8.42 -17.00
CA ARG A 61 -9.76 9.01 -16.66
C ARG A 61 -9.88 10.03 -15.54
N ILE A 62 -10.85 10.94 -15.62
CA ILE A 62 -11.11 11.95 -14.59
C ILE A 62 -11.47 11.27 -13.26
N ARG A 63 -12.27 10.20 -13.30
CA ARG A 63 -12.61 9.40 -12.12
C ARG A 63 -11.37 8.78 -11.47
N ILE A 64 -10.48 8.18 -12.25
CA ILE A 64 -9.22 7.60 -11.76
C ILE A 64 -8.34 8.68 -11.12
N LEU A 65 -8.13 9.82 -11.79
CA LEU A 65 -7.34 10.93 -11.25
C LEU A 65 -7.92 11.47 -9.94
N THR A 66 -9.25 11.57 -9.86
CA THR A 66 -9.94 12.01 -8.65
C THR A 66 -9.73 11.00 -7.51
N LEU A 67 -9.87 9.69 -7.78
CA LEU A 67 -9.60 8.65 -6.79
C LEU A 67 -8.16 8.65 -6.29
N GLU A 68 -7.18 8.82 -7.19
CA GLU A 68 -5.78 8.94 -6.80
C GLU A 68 -5.55 10.15 -5.91
N LYS A 69 -6.15 11.31 -6.24
CA LYS A 69 -6.01 12.53 -5.44
C LYS A 69 -6.63 12.39 -4.04
N VAL A 70 -7.80 11.77 -3.95
CA VAL A 70 -8.43 11.43 -2.66
C VAL A 70 -7.51 10.50 -1.86
N GLY A 71 -6.95 9.48 -2.50
CA GLY A 71 -6.02 8.54 -1.88
C GLY A 71 -4.75 9.20 -1.36
N GLU A 72 -4.19 10.16 -2.11
CA GLU A 72 -3.01 10.94 -1.70
C GLU A 72 -3.29 11.80 -0.47
N ILE A 73 -4.40 12.55 -0.47
CA ILE A 73 -4.81 13.36 0.68
C ILE A 73 -5.05 12.47 1.91
N ALA A 74 -5.77 11.36 1.75
CA ALA A 74 -6.00 10.42 2.83
C ALA A 74 -4.68 9.85 3.39
N PHE A 75 -3.71 9.55 2.52
CA PHE A 75 -2.39 9.07 2.93
C PHE A 75 -1.60 10.13 3.70
N GLU A 76 -1.60 11.38 3.23
CA GLU A 76 -0.96 12.53 3.89
C GLU A 76 -1.56 12.78 5.28
N GLN A 77 -2.87 12.57 5.44
CA GLN A 77 -3.59 12.70 6.70
C GLN A 77 -3.47 11.46 7.62
N GLY A 78 -2.73 10.43 7.21
CA GLY A 78 -2.56 9.20 7.98
C GLY A 78 -3.75 8.23 7.92
N ASN A 79 -4.78 8.51 7.12
CA ASN A 79 -5.90 7.60 6.89
C ASN A 79 -5.55 6.54 5.83
N TYR A 80 -4.68 5.61 6.22
CA TYR A 80 -4.10 4.62 5.32
C TYR A 80 -5.09 3.60 4.77
N HIS A 81 -6.16 3.27 5.51
CA HIS A 81 -7.20 2.36 5.03
C HIS A 81 -8.05 3.00 3.93
N LEU A 82 -8.45 4.27 4.11
CA LEU A 82 -9.14 5.02 3.07
C LEU A 82 -8.25 5.20 1.83
N ALA A 83 -6.98 5.56 2.03
CA ALA A 83 -6.01 5.66 0.94
C ALA A 83 -5.90 4.35 0.16
N THR A 84 -5.78 3.21 0.85
CA THR A 84 -5.73 1.87 0.24
C THR A 84 -6.98 1.60 -0.60
N LYS A 85 -8.17 1.85 -0.05
CA LYS A 85 -9.46 1.65 -0.74
C LYS A 85 -9.51 2.46 -2.03
N LYS A 86 -9.15 3.76 -1.97
CA LYS A 86 -9.22 4.68 -3.11
C LYS A 86 -8.17 4.36 -4.18
N PHE A 87 -6.93 4.04 -3.80
CA PHE A 87 -5.93 3.57 -4.75
C PHE A 87 -6.30 2.23 -5.41
N THR A 88 -6.95 1.33 -4.68
CA THR A 88 -7.44 0.06 -5.24
C THR A 88 -8.55 0.30 -6.26
N GLN A 89 -9.51 1.19 -5.97
CA GLN A 89 -10.57 1.61 -6.90
C GLN A 89 -10.02 2.32 -8.14
N ALA A 90 -8.90 3.04 -8.01
CA ALA A 90 -8.18 3.66 -9.12
C ALA A 90 -7.36 2.66 -9.96
N GLY A 91 -7.21 1.41 -9.50
CA GLY A 91 -6.35 0.41 -10.12
C GLY A 91 -4.85 0.57 -9.79
N ASN A 92 -4.47 1.54 -8.95
CA ASN A 92 -3.09 1.80 -8.56
C ASN A 92 -2.67 0.90 -7.39
N LYS A 93 -2.38 -0.37 -7.70
CA LYS A 93 -2.03 -1.38 -6.69
C LYS A 93 -0.73 -1.07 -5.93
N LEU A 94 0.23 -0.39 -6.55
CA LEU A 94 1.49 -0.02 -5.89
C LEU A 94 1.27 1.05 -4.81
N LYS A 95 0.52 2.12 -5.11
CA LYS A 95 0.17 3.13 -4.09
C LYS A 95 -0.72 2.51 -2.99
N ALA A 96 -1.65 1.64 -3.35
CA ALA A 96 -2.47 0.91 -2.38
C ALA A 96 -1.61 0.06 -1.42
N MET A 97 -0.63 -0.68 -1.95
CA MET A 97 0.27 -1.46 -1.11
C MET A 97 1.11 -0.57 -0.19
N LYS A 98 1.64 0.56 -0.70
CA LYS A 98 2.38 1.53 0.15
C LYS A 98 1.54 2.04 1.31
N ALA A 99 0.25 2.32 1.07
CA ALA A 99 -0.69 2.72 2.12
C ALA A 99 -0.91 1.60 3.15
N LEU A 100 -1.13 0.36 2.71
CA LEU A 100 -1.25 -0.80 3.62
C LEU A 100 0.00 -1.01 4.48
N LEU A 101 1.18 -0.92 3.89
CA LEU A 101 2.43 -1.05 4.64
C LEU A 101 2.55 0.00 5.75
N LYS A 102 2.08 1.23 5.50
CA LYS A 102 2.04 2.30 6.51
C LYS A 102 1.00 2.09 7.59
N SER A 103 -0.10 1.37 7.30
CA SER A 103 -1.10 1.03 8.30
C SER A 103 -0.66 -0.08 9.26
N GLY A 104 0.37 -0.86 8.90
CA GLY A 104 0.85 -1.98 9.70
C GLY A 104 -0.12 -3.18 9.76
N ASP A 105 -1.15 -3.19 8.90
CA ASP A 105 -2.17 -4.24 8.91
C ASP A 105 -1.67 -5.47 8.16
N THR A 106 -0.93 -6.31 8.88
CA THR A 106 -0.24 -7.48 8.32
C THR A 106 -1.18 -8.45 7.61
N GLU A 107 -2.39 -8.64 8.12
CA GLU A 107 -3.38 -9.52 7.50
C GLU A 107 -3.82 -8.98 6.13
N LYS A 108 -4.19 -7.68 6.06
CA LYS A 108 -4.57 -7.05 4.79
C LYS A 108 -3.39 -6.95 3.82
N ILE A 109 -2.16 -6.71 4.29
CA ILE A 109 -0.95 -6.72 3.47
C ILE A 109 -0.77 -8.09 2.79
N CYS A 110 -0.84 -9.17 3.58
CA CYS A 110 -0.71 -10.53 3.08
C CYS A 110 -1.82 -10.89 2.08
N PHE A 111 -3.08 -10.58 2.42
CA PHE A 111 -4.22 -10.80 1.53
C PHE A 111 -4.08 -10.03 0.21
N PHE A 112 -3.75 -8.74 0.29
CA PHE A 112 -3.62 -7.88 -0.88
C PHE A 112 -2.49 -8.34 -1.82
N ALA A 113 -1.36 -8.81 -1.27
CA ALA A 113 -0.28 -9.38 -2.05
C ALA A 113 -0.72 -10.63 -2.83
N GLN A 114 -1.44 -11.54 -2.17
CA GLN A 114 -1.94 -12.78 -2.77
C GLN A 114 -2.95 -12.53 -3.91
N VAL A 115 -3.85 -11.57 -3.73
CA VAL A 115 -4.86 -11.21 -4.73
C VAL A 115 -4.24 -10.40 -5.88
N SER A 116 -3.30 -9.51 -5.58
CA SER A 116 -2.71 -8.62 -6.59
C SER A 116 -1.83 -9.35 -7.60
N ARG A 117 -1.12 -10.41 -7.17
CA ARG A 117 -0.24 -11.27 -7.99
C ARG A 117 0.81 -10.51 -8.80
N GLN A 118 1.35 -9.42 -8.27
CA GLN A 118 2.41 -8.63 -8.92
C GLN A 118 3.74 -8.83 -8.19
N ARG A 119 4.82 -8.96 -8.96
CA ARG A 119 6.19 -9.18 -8.46
C ARG A 119 6.56 -8.14 -7.39
N ASP A 120 6.43 -6.86 -7.70
CA ASP A 120 6.84 -5.78 -6.80
C ASP A 120 6.04 -5.76 -5.50
N ILE A 121 4.75 -6.10 -5.57
CA ILE A 121 3.87 -6.18 -4.40
C ILE A 121 4.28 -7.34 -3.48
N TYR A 122 4.66 -8.49 -4.05
CA TYR A 122 5.22 -9.58 -3.27
C TYR A 122 6.53 -9.20 -2.59
N ILE A 123 7.44 -8.51 -3.30
CA ILE A 123 8.70 -8.03 -2.71
C ILE A 123 8.43 -7.06 -1.56
N MET A 124 7.54 -6.09 -1.77
CA MET A 124 7.12 -5.13 -0.74
C MET A 124 6.54 -5.81 0.50
N ALA A 125 5.66 -6.80 0.32
CA ALA A 125 5.11 -7.57 1.43
C ALA A 125 6.20 -8.35 2.18
N GLY A 126 7.06 -9.08 1.45
CA GLY A 126 8.16 -9.84 2.04
C GLY A 126 9.11 -8.95 2.85
N ASN A 127 9.50 -7.79 2.30
CA ASN A 127 10.40 -6.85 2.97
C ASN A 127 9.78 -6.30 4.26
N TYR A 128 8.49 -5.98 4.24
CA TYR A 128 7.76 -5.54 5.43
C TYR A 128 7.73 -6.66 6.49
N LEU A 129 7.38 -7.88 6.11
CA LEU A 129 7.31 -9.01 7.04
C LEU A 129 8.68 -9.34 7.66
N GLN A 130 9.79 -9.15 6.95
CA GLN A 130 11.13 -9.30 7.53
C GLN A 130 11.44 -8.33 8.67
N SER A 131 10.78 -7.16 8.70
CA SER A 131 10.94 -6.19 9.79
C SER A 131 10.12 -6.53 11.05
N LEU A 132 9.25 -7.53 10.97
CA LEU A 132 8.46 -8.02 12.11
C LEU A 132 9.19 -9.14 12.86
N ASP A 133 8.65 -9.56 14.00
CA ASP A 133 9.14 -10.73 14.75
C ASP A 133 8.74 -12.05 14.07
N TRP A 134 9.39 -12.35 12.94
CA TRP A 134 9.17 -13.58 12.18
C TRP A 134 9.75 -14.82 12.87
N GLN A 135 10.69 -14.65 13.80
CA GLN A 135 11.37 -15.73 14.52
C GLN A 135 10.39 -16.50 15.40
N ASN A 136 9.55 -15.76 16.14
CA ASN A 136 8.52 -16.34 17.00
C ASN A 136 7.20 -16.62 16.26
N GLN A 137 7.12 -16.28 14.96
CA GLN A 137 5.89 -16.38 14.18
C GLN A 137 6.10 -17.20 12.89
N PRO A 138 5.96 -18.54 12.97
CA PRO A 138 6.16 -19.44 11.82
C PRO A 138 5.30 -19.09 10.60
N ASN A 139 4.13 -18.49 10.80
CA ASN A 139 3.24 -18.05 9.73
C ASN A 139 3.83 -16.87 8.93
N ILE A 140 4.51 -15.93 9.61
CA ILE A 140 5.20 -14.81 8.96
C ILE A 140 6.39 -15.35 8.17
N LEU A 141 7.21 -16.21 8.77
CA LEU A 141 8.35 -16.85 8.10
C LEU A 141 7.91 -17.56 6.80
N LYS A 142 6.87 -18.39 6.86
CA LYS A 142 6.31 -19.07 5.67
C LYS A 142 5.83 -18.07 4.61
N SER A 143 5.23 -16.97 5.04
CA SER A 143 4.73 -15.93 4.14
C SER A 143 5.86 -15.18 3.42
N ILE A 144 6.96 -14.87 4.12
CA ILE A 144 8.16 -14.27 3.53
C ILE A 144 8.71 -15.17 2.42
N ILE A 145 8.95 -16.46 2.73
CA ILE A 145 9.46 -17.44 1.77
C ILE A 145 8.54 -17.53 0.55
N ASN A 146 7.23 -17.64 0.78
CA ASN A 146 6.22 -17.73 -0.27
C ASN A 146 6.20 -16.49 -1.17
N PHE A 147 6.30 -15.28 -0.59
CA PHE A 147 6.30 -14.04 -1.36
C PHE A 147 7.55 -13.87 -2.21
N TYR A 148 8.75 -14.11 -1.68
CA TYR A 148 9.96 -14.04 -2.51
C TYR A 148 10.02 -15.13 -3.58
N SER A 149 9.54 -16.34 -3.26
CA SER A 149 9.42 -17.42 -4.24
C SER A 149 8.48 -17.04 -5.39
N LYS A 150 7.31 -16.48 -5.08
CA LYS A 150 6.33 -15.99 -6.08
C LYS A 150 6.83 -14.79 -6.87
N ALA A 151 7.63 -13.92 -6.25
CA ALA A 151 8.29 -12.80 -6.92
C ALA A 151 9.46 -13.25 -7.82
N LYS A 152 9.92 -14.51 -7.67
CA LYS A 152 11.13 -15.05 -8.32
C LYS A 152 12.38 -14.23 -8.02
N THR A 153 12.50 -13.72 -6.80
CA THR A 153 13.67 -13.01 -6.29
C THR A 153 14.50 -13.93 -5.41
N MET A 154 15.29 -14.80 -6.05
CA MET A 154 16.08 -15.82 -5.35
C MET A 154 17.23 -15.22 -4.54
N ASP A 155 17.71 -14.04 -4.93
CA ASP A 155 18.65 -13.20 -4.20
C ASP A 155 18.08 -12.80 -2.83
N LEU A 156 16.89 -12.20 -2.79
CA LEU A 156 16.22 -11.82 -1.54
C LEU A 156 15.87 -13.03 -0.68
N LEU A 157 15.42 -14.12 -1.32
CA LEU A 157 15.11 -15.36 -0.61
C LEU A 157 16.36 -15.99 0.01
N SER A 158 17.48 -16.00 -0.71
CA SER A 158 18.76 -16.50 -0.21
C SER A 158 19.23 -15.68 1.00
N ASN A 159 19.20 -14.35 0.89
CA ASN A 159 19.56 -13.46 1.99
C ASN A 159 18.66 -13.68 3.21
N PHE A 160 17.38 -13.95 3.02
CA PHE A 160 16.47 -14.28 4.13
C PHE A 160 16.86 -15.61 4.80
N TYR A 161 17.21 -16.65 4.04
CA TYR A 161 17.71 -17.91 4.61
C TYR A 161 19.04 -17.73 5.37
N ILE A 162 19.94 -16.87 4.89
CA ILE A 162 21.16 -16.50 5.62
C ILE A 162 20.81 -15.83 6.96
N ALA A 163 19.85 -14.91 6.97
CA ALA A 163 19.39 -14.28 8.20
C ALA A 163 18.77 -15.29 9.17
N CYS A 164 17.99 -16.26 8.69
CA CYS A 164 17.48 -17.37 9.50
C CYS A 164 18.62 -18.19 10.12
N ALA A 165 19.65 -18.53 9.33
CA ALA A 165 20.80 -19.29 9.82
C ALA A 165 21.57 -18.52 10.92
N GLN A 166 21.77 -17.22 10.74
CA GLN A 166 22.46 -16.37 11.71
C GLN A 166 21.72 -16.33 13.05
N VAL A 167 20.39 -16.18 13.02
CA VAL A 167 19.56 -16.22 14.24
C VAL A 167 19.64 -17.57 14.94
N GLU A 168 19.56 -18.68 14.20
CA GLU A 168 19.69 -20.03 14.77
C GLU A 168 21.05 -20.24 15.44
N ILE A 169 22.13 -19.64 14.93
CA ILE A 169 23.47 -19.67 15.54
C ILE A 169 23.52 -18.79 16.79
N ASP A 170 23.20 -17.51 16.64
CA ASP A 170 23.48 -16.49 17.67
C ASP A 170 22.54 -16.62 18.87
N GLU A 171 21.24 -16.83 18.62
CA GLU A 171 20.22 -16.84 19.67
C GLU A 171 19.98 -18.25 20.23
N PHE A 172 20.05 -19.27 19.38
CA PHE A 172 19.66 -20.63 19.73
C PHE A 172 20.81 -21.63 19.78
N GLN A 173 22.00 -21.28 19.28
CA GLN A 173 23.14 -22.18 19.12
C GLN A 173 22.78 -23.50 18.40
N ASN A 174 21.77 -23.44 17.52
CA ASN A 174 21.26 -24.58 16.78
C ASN A 174 21.96 -24.66 15.41
N TYR A 175 23.18 -25.18 15.43
CA TYR A 175 24.01 -25.30 14.22
C TYR A 175 23.42 -26.23 13.17
N GLU A 176 22.64 -27.23 13.56
CA GLU A 176 21.98 -28.16 12.62
C GLU A 176 20.96 -27.42 11.74
N LYS A 177 20.06 -26.66 12.37
CA LYS A 177 19.10 -25.82 11.63
C LYS A 177 19.77 -24.72 10.83
N ALA A 178 20.86 -24.16 11.34
CA ALA A 178 21.62 -23.15 10.61
C ALA A 178 22.21 -23.72 9.32
N ILE A 179 22.77 -24.94 9.37
CA ILE A 179 23.26 -25.65 8.17
C ILE A 179 22.13 -25.89 7.17
N ASP A 180 20.95 -26.32 7.62
CA ASP A 180 19.80 -26.50 6.75
C ASP A 180 19.38 -25.20 6.06
N ALA A 181 19.34 -24.09 6.79
CA ALA A 181 19.05 -22.78 6.25
C ALA A 181 20.11 -22.33 5.24
N PHE A 182 21.40 -22.51 5.51
CA PHE A 182 22.47 -22.24 4.55
C PHE A 182 22.37 -23.08 3.28
N ASN A 183 22.00 -24.36 3.40
CA ASN A 183 21.77 -25.21 2.23
C ASN A 183 20.63 -24.68 1.35
N GLN A 184 19.55 -24.16 1.95
CA GLN A 184 18.50 -23.48 1.18
C GLN A 184 19.01 -22.18 0.53
N ALA A 185 19.82 -21.38 1.23
CA ALA A 185 20.42 -20.18 0.68
C ALA A 185 21.29 -20.47 -0.55
N ILE A 186 22.13 -21.51 -0.48
CA ILE A 186 22.99 -21.96 -1.60
C ILE A 186 22.14 -22.41 -2.79
N LYS A 187 21.07 -23.19 -2.54
CA LYS A 187 20.13 -23.63 -3.58
C LYS A 187 19.42 -22.47 -4.27
N CYS A 188 19.14 -21.38 -3.55
CA CYS A 188 18.62 -20.16 -4.15
C CYS A 188 19.68 -19.46 -5.01
N MET A 189 20.92 -19.32 -4.52
CA MET A 189 22.01 -18.68 -5.27
C MET A 189 22.39 -19.43 -6.55
N SER A 190 22.39 -20.76 -6.54
CA SER A 190 22.70 -21.55 -7.75
C SER A 190 21.73 -21.26 -8.90
N GLN A 191 20.49 -20.90 -8.59
CA GLN A 191 19.47 -20.52 -9.58
C GLN A 191 19.65 -19.09 -10.10
N VAL A 192 20.36 -18.24 -9.35
CA VAL A 192 20.73 -16.88 -9.80
C VAL A 192 21.94 -16.94 -10.74
N ILE A 193 22.93 -17.78 -10.42
CA ILE A 193 24.20 -17.89 -11.15
C ILE A 193 24.05 -18.67 -12.46
N SER A 194 23.13 -19.63 -12.50
CA SER A 194 22.79 -20.40 -13.70
C SER A 194 21.37 -20.05 -14.17
N PRO A 195 21.11 -18.84 -14.70
CA PRO A 195 19.82 -18.52 -15.27
C PRO A 195 19.58 -19.44 -16.49
N LYS A 196 18.49 -20.21 -16.45
CA LYS A 196 18.00 -20.94 -17.62
C LYS A 196 17.46 -19.99 -18.69
#